data_AF-A0A6G7PUQ6-F1
#
_entry.id   AF-A0A6G7PUQ6-F1
#
_cell.length_a   1.000
_cell.length_b   1.000
_cell.length_c   1.000
_cell.angle_alpha   90.00
_cell.angle_beta   90.00
_cell.angle_gamma   90.00
#
_symmetry.space_group_name_H-M   'P 1'
#
loop_
_entity.id
_entity.type
_entity.pdbx_description
1 polymer ?
#
loop_
_entity_poly.entity_id
_entity_poly.type
_entity_poly.pdbx_seq_one_letter_code
_entity_poly.pdbx_strand_id
1 'polypeptide(L)'
;MLGVTYVAGEKASSEPIDENLFRAYIGPRADYYLAQFRKFFLVPGGQFTFTWNWAAFAFGFWWFLYRKMYLWALVAFLLSNILGSIFFFHGPLGVLFIHLGYGVLGNYLYFRHVRSKVAEAAMNIPEREKLIAYLARTGGTNNWVVWLGLILTGLLLLGLILTALGVVKIFLPWLMGPSHHYRGPWI
;
A
#
# COMPACT_ATOMS: atom_id res chain seq x y z
N MET A 1 42.86 33.74 -32.19
CA MET A 1 41.99 32.57 -32.39
C MET A 1 41.92 31.83 -31.07
N LEU A 2 40.75 31.87 -30.44
CA LEU A 2 40.52 31.51 -29.05
C LEU A 2 40.45 29.98 -28.90
N GLY A 3 41.23 29.45 -27.95
CA GLY A 3 41.15 28.08 -27.49
C GLY A 3 39.82 27.85 -26.77
N VAL A 4 38.97 27.04 -27.38
CA VAL A 4 37.67 26.68 -26.81
C VAL A 4 37.89 25.61 -25.74
N THR A 5 37.85 26.12 -24.52
CA THR A 5 37.49 25.47 -23.25
C THR A 5 36.82 24.11 -23.36
N TYR A 6 37.42 23.13 -22.68
CA TYR A 6 36.79 21.88 -22.26
C TYR A 6 35.49 22.19 -21.51
N VAL A 7 34.35 22.02 -22.17
CA VAL A 7 33.04 22.17 -21.53
C VAL A 7 32.81 20.96 -20.64
N ALA A 8 32.70 21.24 -19.35
CA ALA A 8 32.27 20.32 -18.30
C ALA A 8 31.00 19.56 -18.72
N GLY A 9 31.18 18.33 -19.19
CA GLY A 9 30.12 17.45 -19.68
C GLY A 9 30.13 16.06 -19.06
N GLU A 10 30.84 15.86 -17.94
CA GLU A 10 31.06 14.52 -17.39
C GLU A 10 31.03 14.55 -15.85
N LYS A 11 29.86 14.89 -15.26
CA LYS A 11 29.54 14.62 -13.85
C LYS A 11 28.09 14.94 -13.45
N ALA A 12 27.11 14.59 -14.27
CA ALA A 12 25.71 14.66 -13.86
C ALA A 12 24.95 13.41 -14.30
N SER A 13 24.59 12.58 -13.30
CA SER A 13 23.41 11.67 -13.24
C SER A 13 23.62 10.19 -12.85
N SER A 14 24.77 9.79 -12.30
CA SER A 14 24.95 8.43 -11.78
C SER A 14 25.69 8.39 -10.45
N GLU A 15 25.19 9.07 -9.41
CA GLU A 15 25.50 8.53 -8.08
C GLU A 15 24.84 7.14 -8.03
N PRO A 16 25.62 6.06 -7.89
CA PRO A 16 25.06 4.72 -7.80
C PRO A 16 24.10 4.73 -6.63
N ILE A 17 22.95 4.06 -6.78
CA ILE A 17 22.07 3.77 -5.64
C ILE A 17 22.99 3.28 -4.52
N ASP A 18 23.00 3.97 -3.39
CA ASP A 18 23.61 3.38 -2.21
C ASP A 18 22.66 2.27 -1.75
N GLU A 19 22.76 1.13 -2.44
CA GLU A 19 21.85 0.00 -2.27
C GLU A 19 21.87 -0.48 -0.84
N ASN A 20 22.97 -0.27 -0.11
CA ASN A 20 23.08 -0.59 1.30
C ASN A 20 22.20 0.33 2.16
N LEU A 21 22.21 1.64 1.91
CA LEU A 21 21.33 2.59 2.61
C LEU A 21 19.85 2.33 2.28
N PHE A 22 19.54 2.11 1.01
CA PHE A 22 18.17 1.79 0.58
C PHE A 22 17.71 0.45 1.17
N ARG A 23 18.55 -0.59 1.12
CA ARG A 23 18.26 -1.90 1.72
C ARG A 23 18.01 -1.79 3.22
N ALA A 24 18.84 -1.02 3.93
CA ALA A 24 18.66 -0.75 5.35
C ALA A 24 17.28 -0.13 5.63
N TYR A 25 16.89 0.89 4.88
CA TYR A 25 15.57 1.53 5.06
C TYR A 25 14.40 0.64 4.61
N ILE A 26 14.54 -0.09 3.50
CA ILE A 26 13.47 -0.91 2.95
C ILE A 26 13.16 -2.12 3.85
N GLY A 27 14.20 -2.74 4.40
CA GLY A 27 14.10 -3.93 5.24
C GLY A 27 13.57 -5.14 4.46
N PRO A 28 12.51 -5.81 4.94
CA PRO A 28 11.97 -7.01 4.29
C PRO A 28 11.64 -6.80 2.81
N ARG A 29 12.05 -7.78 1.97
CA ARG A 29 11.90 -7.80 0.52
C ARG A 29 12.69 -6.70 -0.23
N ALA A 30 13.80 -6.23 0.34
CA ALA A 30 14.64 -5.21 -0.29
C ALA A 30 15.03 -5.54 -1.74
N ASP A 31 15.38 -6.80 -2.05
CA ASP A 31 15.79 -7.19 -3.41
C ASP A 31 14.71 -6.92 -4.45
N TYR A 32 13.44 -7.21 -4.13
CA TYR A 32 12.31 -6.92 -5.01
C TYR A 32 12.23 -5.41 -5.30
N TYR A 33 12.28 -4.58 -4.27
CA TYR A 33 12.14 -3.14 -4.43
C TYR A 33 13.33 -2.50 -5.12
N LEU A 34 14.56 -2.92 -4.80
CA LEU A 34 15.77 -2.46 -5.49
C LEU A 34 15.71 -2.79 -6.98
N ALA A 35 15.25 -3.99 -7.36
CA ALA A 35 15.05 -4.36 -8.76
C ALA A 35 14.03 -3.47 -9.47
N GLN A 36 12.95 -3.05 -8.80
CA GLN A 36 12.01 -2.08 -9.39
C GLN A 36 12.60 -0.67 -9.43
N PHE A 37 13.33 -0.26 -8.39
CA PHE A 37 13.88 1.09 -8.26
C PHE A 37 14.92 1.38 -9.33
N ARG A 38 15.75 0.40 -9.68
CA ARG A 38 16.72 0.50 -10.79
C ARG A 38 16.08 1.02 -12.07
N LYS A 39 14.82 0.67 -12.36
CA LYS A 39 14.10 1.14 -13.55
C LYS A 39 13.84 2.65 -13.55
N PHE A 40 13.63 3.25 -12.38
CA PHE A 40 13.37 4.69 -12.26
C PHE A 40 14.65 5.52 -12.40
N PHE A 41 15.82 4.96 -12.10
CA PHE A 41 17.09 5.66 -12.22
C PHE A 41 17.63 5.71 -13.65
N LEU A 42 17.12 4.89 -14.56
CA LEU A 42 17.52 4.90 -15.98
C LEU A 42 17.14 6.22 -16.67
N VAL A 43 16.27 7.03 -16.07
CA VAL A 43 15.85 8.33 -16.59
C VAL A 43 16.34 9.45 -15.64
N PRO A 44 17.07 10.46 -16.14
CA PRO A 44 17.49 11.61 -15.34
C PRO A 44 16.32 12.24 -14.58
N GLY A 45 16.48 12.41 -13.27
CA GLY A 45 15.45 12.96 -12.37
C GLY A 45 14.60 11.90 -11.66
N GLY A 46 14.66 10.63 -12.06
CA GLY A 46 13.84 9.59 -11.43
C GLY A 46 12.39 9.62 -11.92
N GLN A 47 12.18 9.74 -13.23
CA GLN A 47 10.85 9.91 -13.81
C GLN A 47 10.00 8.65 -13.65
N PHE A 48 8.68 8.82 -13.74
CA PHE A 48 7.74 7.71 -13.68
C PHE A 48 8.02 6.72 -14.82
N THR A 49 8.18 5.45 -14.45
CA THR A 49 8.22 4.32 -15.38
C THR A 49 7.10 3.37 -15.00
N PHE A 50 6.42 2.80 -15.99
CA PHE A 50 5.38 1.82 -15.72
C PHE A 50 5.97 0.61 -14.98
N THR A 51 5.47 0.34 -13.79
CA THR A 51 5.81 -0.86 -13.00
C THR A 51 4.54 -1.36 -12.32
N TRP A 52 4.54 -2.63 -11.93
CA TRP A 52 3.38 -3.23 -11.26
C TRP A 52 3.72 -3.67 -9.83
N ASN A 53 2.86 -3.31 -8.89
CA ASN A 53 2.94 -3.71 -7.50
C ASN A 53 1.65 -4.41 -7.07
N TRP A 54 1.72 -5.74 -6.97
CA TRP A 54 0.59 -6.58 -6.56
C TRP A 54 0.05 -6.23 -5.17
N ALA A 55 0.92 -5.89 -4.23
CA ALA A 55 0.50 -5.61 -2.86
C ALA A 55 -0.19 -4.25 -2.74
N ALA A 56 0.29 -3.24 -3.44
CA ALA A 56 -0.38 -1.94 -3.52
C ALA A 56 -1.74 -2.05 -4.24
N PHE A 57 -1.82 -2.83 -5.32
CA PHE A 57 -3.07 -3.12 -6.00
C PHE A 57 -4.08 -3.82 -5.08
N ALA A 58 -3.69 -4.90 -4.39
CA ALA A 58 -4.64 -5.71 -3.62
C ALA A 58 -5.06 -5.07 -2.29
N PHE A 59 -4.15 -4.33 -1.63
CA PHE A 59 -4.35 -3.87 -0.26
C PHE A 59 -4.44 -2.35 -0.13
N GLY A 60 -4.12 -1.58 -1.18
CA GLY A 60 -4.29 -0.13 -1.24
C GLY A 60 -3.81 0.61 0.02
N PHE A 61 -4.75 1.24 0.73
CA PHE A 61 -4.55 1.91 2.02
C PHE A 61 -3.67 1.11 2.99
N TRP A 62 -3.98 -0.18 3.19
CA TRP A 62 -3.29 -1.04 4.13
C TRP A 62 -1.82 -1.25 3.75
N TRP A 63 -1.53 -1.33 2.45
CA TRP A 63 -0.14 -1.46 1.98
C TRP A 63 0.67 -0.19 2.26
N PHE A 64 0.11 0.99 1.96
CA PHE A 64 0.78 2.26 2.26
C PHE A 64 1.04 2.41 3.77
N LEU A 65 0.07 2.06 4.61
CA LEU A 65 0.21 2.11 6.07
C LEU A 65 1.26 1.10 6.57
N TYR A 66 1.23 -0.12 6.04
CA TYR A 66 2.20 -1.19 6.36
C TYR A 66 3.64 -0.79 6.02
N ARG A 67 3.87 -0.08 4.91
CA ARG A 67 5.18 0.42 4.46
C ARG A 67 5.56 1.78 5.06
N LYS A 68 4.85 2.24 6.10
CA LYS A 68 5.08 3.52 6.81
C LYS A 68 4.92 4.77 5.95
N MET A 69 4.22 4.67 4.83
CA MET A 69 3.92 5.80 3.95
C MET A 69 2.66 6.53 4.43
N TYR A 70 2.68 7.08 5.65
CA TYR A 70 1.48 7.59 6.33
C TYR A 70 0.72 8.67 5.54
N LEU A 71 1.44 9.57 4.86
CA LEU A 71 0.81 10.57 4.01
C LEU A 71 0.04 9.91 2.86
N TRP A 72 0.64 8.94 2.17
CA TRP A 72 -0.02 8.21 1.08
C TRP A 72 -1.13 7.29 1.59
N ALA A 73 -1.01 6.75 2.80
CA ALA A 73 -2.09 6.05 3.46
C ALA A 73 -3.28 7.00 3.68
N LEU A 74 -3.04 8.21 4.22
CA LEU A 74 -4.10 9.21 4.37
C LEU A 74 -4.73 9.56 3.01
N VAL A 75 -3.93 9.83 1.97
CA VAL A 75 -4.46 10.09 0.62
C VAL A 75 -5.29 8.92 0.11
N ALA A 76 -4.83 7.68 0.26
CA ALA A 76 -5.56 6.49 -0.16
C ALA A 76 -6.89 6.32 0.60
N PHE A 77 -6.90 6.63 1.90
CA PHE A 77 -8.10 6.61 2.73
C PHE A 77 -9.12 7.65 2.26
N LEU A 78 -8.68 8.90 2.04
CA LEU A 78 -9.56 9.96 1.56
C LEU A 78 -10.06 9.70 0.14
N LEU A 79 -9.22 9.17 -0.74
CA LEU A 79 -9.60 8.81 -2.11
C LEU A 79 -10.67 7.72 -2.12
N SER A 80 -10.53 6.72 -1.24
CA SER A 80 -11.49 5.61 -1.14
C SER A 80 -12.82 6.02 -0.51
N ASN A 81 -12.81 6.94 0.46
CA ASN A 81 -14.02 7.30 1.23
C ASN A 81 -14.72 8.58 0.73
N ILE A 82 -13.99 9.61 0.31
CA ILE A 82 -14.55 10.93 -0.05
C ILE A 82 -14.81 11.04 -1.55
N LEU A 83 -13.82 10.74 -2.38
CA LEU A 83 -13.98 10.86 -3.83
C LEU A 83 -14.95 9.81 -4.40
N GLY A 84 -15.03 8.62 -3.78
CA GLY A 84 -16.07 7.65 -4.11
C GLY A 84 -17.48 8.23 -3.94
N SER A 85 -17.70 9.07 -2.93
CA SER A 85 -19.02 9.62 -2.59
C SER A 85 -19.43 10.73 -3.53
N ILE A 86 -18.48 11.60 -3.88
CA ILE A 86 -18.74 12.80 -4.68
C ILE A 86 -18.96 12.45 -6.16
N PHE A 87 -18.20 11.48 -6.69
CA PHE A 87 -18.21 11.16 -8.12
C PHE A 87 -19.05 9.92 -8.47
N PHE A 88 -19.84 9.37 -7.54
CA PHE A 88 -20.52 8.07 -7.68
C PHE A 88 -19.57 6.90 -8.01
N PHE A 89 -18.28 7.07 -7.69
CA PHE A 89 -17.21 6.08 -7.92
C PHE A 89 -17.17 4.97 -6.85
N HIS A 90 -18.15 4.91 -5.95
CA HIS A 90 -18.33 3.79 -5.01
C HIS A 90 -18.78 2.48 -5.67
N GLY A 91 -19.10 2.50 -6.96
CA GLY A 91 -19.35 1.28 -7.71
C GLY A 91 -18.08 0.39 -7.81
N PRO A 92 -18.23 -0.92 -8.04
CA PRO A 92 -17.11 -1.86 -8.16
C PRO A 92 -16.03 -1.42 -9.16
N LEU A 93 -16.44 -0.80 -10.27
CA LEU A 93 -15.52 -0.29 -11.29
C LEU A 93 -14.66 0.87 -10.78
N GLY A 94 -15.24 1.79 -10.01
CA GLY A 94 -14.51 2.93 -9.50
C GLY A 94 -13.45 2.53 -8.47
N VAL A 95 -13.81 1.60 -7.58
CA VAL A 95 -12.87 0.96 -6.66
C VAL A 95 -11.74 0.28 -7.43
N LEU A 96 -12.07 -0.48 -8.49
CA LEU A 96 -11.08 -1.15 -9.33
C LEU A 96 -10.10 -0.16 -9.98
N PHE A 97 -10.58 0.95 -10.55
CA PHE A 97 -9.71 1.96 -11.16
C PHE A 97 -8.74 2.60 -10.16
N ILE A 98 -9.21 2.88 -8.94
CA ILE A 98 -8.35 3.40 -7.87
C ILE A 98 -7.26 2.37 -7.52
N HIS A 99 -7.63 1.09 -7.40
CA HIS A 99 -6.68 0.02 -7.07
C HIS A 99 -5.69 -0.23 -8.21
N LEU A 100 -6.11 -0.15 -9.48
CA LEU A 100 -5.22 -0.17 -10.64
C LEU A 100 -4.18 0.97 -10.54
N GLY A 101 -4.62 2.17 -10.18
CA GLY A 101 -3.72 3.30 -9.91
C GLY A 101 -2.69 2.98 -8.83
N TYR A 102 -3.10 2.36 -7.72
CA TYR A 102 -2.17 1.92 -6.67
C TYR A 102 -1.19 0.86 -7.16
N GLY A 103 -1.65 -0.10 -7.97
CA GLY A 103 -0.79 -1.13 -8.57
C GLY A 103 0.29 -0.54 -9.46
N VAL A 104 -0.08 0.43 -10.31
CA VAL A 104 0.84 1.09 -11.25
C VAL A 104 1.80 2.04 -10.53
N LEU A 105 1.32 2.81 -9.56
CA LEU A 105 2.10 3.86 -8.90
C LEU A 105 2.84 3.38 -7.66
N GLY A 106 2.47 2.25 -7.06
CA GLY A 106 2.95 1.84 -5.74
C GLY A 106 4.47 1.78 -5.61
N ASN A 107 5.16 1.14 -6.58
CA ASN A 107 6.63 1.08 -6.57
C ASN A 107 7.27 2.46 -6.72
N TYR A 108 6.71 3.31 -7.59
CA TYR A 108 7.23 4.65 -7.83
C TYR A 108 7.04 5.57 -6.61
N LEU A 109 5.86 5.55 -5.99
CA LEU A 109 5.59 6.31 -4.79
C LEU A 109 6.50 5.88 -3.63
N TYR A 110 6.71 4.57 -3.49
CA TYR A 110 7.61 4.04 -2.48
C TYR A 110 9.07 4.38 -2.80
N PHE A 111 9.48 4.34 -4.06
CA PHE A 111 10.81 4.80 -4.48
C PHE A 111 11.09 6.23 -4.04
N ARG A 112 10.19 7.18 -4.36
CA ARG A 112 10.36 8.59 -3.95
C ARG A 112 10.40 8.74 -2.43
N HIS A 113 9.57 7.97 -1.73
CA HIS A 113 9.53 7.99 -0.27
C HIS A 113 10.85 7.53 0.34
N VAL A 114 11.38 6.37 -0.08
CA VAL A 114 12.67 5.84 0.39
C VAL A 114 13.80 6.82 0.06
N ARG A 115 13.86 7.29 -1.19
CA ARG A 115 14.89 8.25 -1.63
C ARG A 115 14.88 9.52 -0.77
N SER A 116 13.71 10.08 -0.51
CA SER A 116 13.56 11.26 0.33
C SER A 116 14.04 11.00 1.76
N LYS A 117 13.67 9.86 2.36
CA LYS A 117 14.04 9.53 3.74
C LYS A 117 15.53 9.22 3.90
N VAL A 118 16.14 8.56 2.92
CA VAL A 118 17.59 8.33 2.90
C VAL A 118 18.34 9.66 2.74
N ALA A 119 17.93 10.53 1.82
CA ALA A 119 18.55 11.83 1.61
C ALA A 119 18.45 12.72 2.86
N GLU A 120 17.26 12.79 3.48
CA GLU A 120 17.02 13.51 4.72
C GLU A 120 17.93 13.02 5.86
N ALA A 121 18.07 11.71 6.03
CA ALA A 121 18.92 11.13 7.06
C ALA A 121 20.41 11.39 6.78
N ALA A 122 20.85 11.27 5.53
CA ALA A 122 22.25 11.47 5.13
C ALA A 122 22.72 12.92 5.35
N MET A 123 21.84 13.90 5.23
CA MET A 123 22.17 15.30 5.55
C MET A 123 22.45 15.53 7.05
N ASN A 124 21.88 14.71 7.92
CA ASN A 124 21.95 14.90 9.38
C ASN A 124 22.88 13.91 10.09
N ILE A 125 23.28 12.82 9.42
CA ILE A 125 24.09 11.75 10.00
C ILE A 125 25.31 11.50 9.07
N PRO A 126 26.44 12.17 9.32
CA PRO A 126 27.63 12.05 8.46
C PRO A 126 28.29 10.67 8.53
N GLU A 127 28.19 10.01 9.68
CA GLU A 127 28.83 8.72 9.92
C GLU A 127 28.00 7.58 9.33
N ARG A 128 28.58 6.88 8.36
CA ARG A 128 27.86 5.91 7.53
C ARG A 128 27.28 4.73 8.32
N GLU A 129 28.02 4.20 9.29
CA GLU A 129 27.54 3.08 10.11
C GLU A 129 26.33 3.49 10.95
N LYS A 130 26.38 4.69 11.56
CA LYS A 130 25.25 5.27 12.30
C LYS A 130 24.06 5.55 11.39
N LEU A 131 24.30 6.02 10.16
CA LEU A 131 23.25 6.24 9.18
C LEU A 131 22.55 4.93 8.79
N ILE A 132 23.31 3.87 8.49
CA ILE A 132 22.76 2.54 8.17
C ILE A 132 21.92 2.02 9.35
N ALA A 133 22.44 2.10 10.58
CA ALA A 133 21.73 1.67 11.78
C ALA A 133 20.44 2.49 12.01
N TYR A 134 20.49 3.80 11.78
CA TYR A 134 19.31 4.68 11.87
C TYR A 134 18.24 4.31 10.84
N LEU A 135 18.63 4.11 9.58
CA LEU A 135 17.72 3.73 8.50
C LEU A 135 17.08 2.36 8.76
N ALA A 136 17.85 1.38 9.24
CA ALA A 136 17.35 0.06 9.60
C ALA A 136 16.34 0.09 10.76
N ARG A 137 16.53 0.98 11.73
CA ARG A 137 15.61 1.14 12.87
C ARG A 137 14.32 1.88 12.49
N THR A 138 14.42 2.90 11.65
CA THR A 138 13.28 3.77 11.32
C THR A 138 12.45 3.26 10.14
N GLY A 139 13.11 2.60 9.18
CA GLY A 139 12.51 1.97 8.02
C GLY A 139 11.78 0.65 8.31
N GLY A 140 11.73 -0.24 7.32
CA GLY A 140 11.05 -1.53 7.41
C GLY A 140 9.52 -1.42 7.35
N THR A 141 8.83 -2.30 8.06
CA THR A 141 7.36 -2.48 7.96
C THR A 141 6.67 -2.53 9.31
N ASN A 142 5.39 -2.19 9.35
CA ASN A 142 4.56 -2.19 10.55
C ASN A 142 3.72 -3.48 10.64
N ASN A 143 4.24 -4.54 11.24
CA ASN A 143 3.54 -5.84 11.31
C ASN A 143 2.19 -5.79 12.04
N TRP A 144 2.01 -4.85 12.97
CA TRP A 144 0.72 -4.64 13.65
C TRP A 144 -0.41 -4.30 12.67
N VAL A 145 -0.10 -3.70 11.52
CA VAL A 145 -1.08 -3.34 10.48
C VAL A 145 -1.73 -4.59 9.89
N VAL A 146 -0.98 -5.68 9.76
CA VAL A 146 -1.51 -6.96 9.26
C VAL A 146 -2.53 -7.52 10.24
N TRP A 147 -2.18 -7.58 11.53
CA TRP A 147 -3.08 -8.06 12.57
C TRP A 147 -4.32 -7.18 12.73
N LEU A 148 -4.16 -5.85 12.69
CA LEU A 148 -5.28 -4.94 12.72
C LEU A 148 -6.22 -5.17 11.53
N GLY A 149 -5.67 -5.28 10.32
CA GLY A 149 -6.46 -5.58 9.12
C GLY A 149 -7.24 -6.89 9.26
N LEU A 150 -6.59 -7.97 9.70
CA LEU A 150 -7.23 -9.26 9.92
C LEU A 150 -8.36 -9.21 10.95
N ILE A 151 -8.14 -8.53 12.08
CA ILE A 151 -9.14 -8.38 13.14
C ILE A 151 -10.35 -7.60 12.60
N LEU A 152 -10.13 -6.46 11.95
CA LEU A 152 -11.22 -5.63 11.42
C LEU A 152 -12.02 -6.36 10.33
N THR A 153 -11.35 -7.06 9.41
CA THR A 153 -12.02 -7.89 8.41
C THR A 153 -12.78 -9.04 9.06
N GLY A 154 -12.22 -9.70 10.07
CA GLY A 154 -12.89 -10.77 10.81
C GLY A 154 -14.17 -10.29 11.52
N LEU A 155 -14.09 -9.14 12.21
CA LEU A 155 -15.26 -8.52 12.86
C LEU A 155 -16.34 -8.13 11.85
N LEU A 156 -15.96 -7.59 10.70
CA LEU A 156 -16.89 -7.26 9.62
C LEU A 156 -17.62 -8.51 9.11
N LEU A 157 -16.88 -9.58 8.79
CA LEU A 157 -17.46 -10.84 8.31
C LEU A 157 -18.37 -11.48 9.36
N LEU A 158 -17.97 -11.46 10.63
CA LEU A 158 -18.80 -11.94 11.73
C LEU A 158 -20.11 -11.16 11.80
N GLY A 159 -20.06 -9.82 11.73
CA GLY A 159 -21.26 -8.97 11.71
C GLY A 159 -22.19 -9.30 10.54
N LEU A 160 -21.64 -9.53 9.35
CA LEU A 160 -22.41 -9.93 8.17
C LEU A 160 -23.09 -11.30 8.35
N ILE A 161 -22.37 -12.29 8.91
CA ILE A 161 -22.92 -13.63 9.20
C ILE A 161 -24.05 -13.53 10.23
N LEU A 162 -23.85 -12.80 11.33
CA LEU A 162 -24.88 -12.62 12.36
C LEU A 162 -26.13 -11.93 11.79
N THR A 163 -25.95 -10.92 10.94
CA THR A 163 -27.05 -10.24 10.24
C THR A 163 -27.80 -11.22 9.34
N ALA A 164 -27.10 -12.03 8.54
CA ALA A 164 -27.71 -13.02 7.68
C ALA A 164 -28.49 -14.09 8.47
N LEU A 165 -27.94 -14.60 9.57
CA LEU A 165 -28.62 -15.56 10.45
C LEU A 165 -29.88 -14.96 11.10
N GLY A 166 -29.84 -13.69 11.49
CA GLY A 166 -31.00 -12.96 12.01
C GLY A 166 -32.12 -12.85 10.97
N VAL A 167 -31.77 -12.47 9.73
CA VAL A 167 -32.71 -12.43 8.60
C VAL A 167 -33.31 -13.82 8.34
N VAL A 168 -32.48 -14.87 8.30
CA VAL A 168 -32.97 -16.25 8.11
C VAL A 168 -33.98 -16.61 9.18
N LYS A 169 -33.72 -16.34 10.47
CA LYS A 169 -34.67 -16.64 11.56
C LYS A 169 -36.02 -15.94 11.40
N ILE A 170 -36.03 -14.71 10.88
CA ILE A 170 -37.27 -13.95 10.64
C ILE A 170 -38.10 -14.59 9.51
N PHE A 171 -37.45 -15.02 8.43
CA PHE A 171 -38.13 -15.60 7.27
C PHE A 171 -38.36 -17.13 7.36
N LEU A 172 -37.68 -17.82 8.26
CA LEU A 172 -37.75 -19.27 8.43
C LEU A 172 -39.19 -19.80 8.65
N PRO A 173 -40.05 -19.16 9.49
CA PRO A 173 -41.41 -19.62 9.70
C PRO A 173 -42.28 -19.55 8.43
N TRP A 174 -42.02 -18.58 7.55
CA TRP A 174 -42.72 -18.47 6.26
C TRP A 174 -42.25 -19.53 5.25
N LEU A 175 -40.97 -19.93 5.33
CA LEU A 175 -40.38 -20.95 4.45
C LEU A 175 -40.75 -22.37 4.85
N MET A 176 -40.87 -22.66 6.15
CA MET A 176 -41.16 -24.01 6.66
C MET A 176 -42.65 -24.39 6.59
N GLY A 177 -43.53 -23.46 6.21
CA GLY A 177 -44.98 -23.66 6.24
C GLY A 177 -45.52 -23.79 7.67
N PRO A 178 -46.86 -23.75 7.86
CA PRO A 178 -47.44 -23.94 9.18
C PRO A 178 -47.05 -25.33 9.71
N SER A 179 -46.51 -25.40 10.93
CA SER A 179 -46.34 -26.69 11.60
C SER A 179 -47.73 -27.27 11.84
N HIS A 180 -48.10 -28.30 11.08
CA HIS A 180 -49.32 -29.05 11.33
C HIS A 180 -49.19 -29.73 12.69
N HIS A 181 -49.66 -29.06 13.76
CA HIS A 181 -49.84 -29.68 15.05
C HIS A 181 -50.91 -30.75 14.90
N TYR A 182 -50.49 -32.00 14.80
CA TYR A 182 -51.35 -33.17 14.79
C TYR A 182 -52.10 -33.19 16.12
N ARG A 183 -53.37 -32.74 16.13
CA ARG A 183 -54.25 -32.94 17.27
C ARG A 183 -54.73 -34.38 17.21
N GLY A 184 -54.17 -35.23 18.07
CA GLY A 184 -54.65 -36.60 18.23
C GLY A 184 -56.13 -36.64 18.65
N PRO A 185 -56.85 -37.73 18.36
CA PRO A 185 -58.26 -37.84 18.71
C PRO A 185 -58.44 -37.78 20.23
N TRP A 186 -59.38 -36.94 20.68
CA TRP A 186 -59.82 -36.86 22.07
C TRP A 186 -60.55 -38.16 22.43
N ILE A 187 -59.99 -38.94 23.35
CA ILE A 187 -60.62 -40.12 23.99
C ILE A 187 -61.27 -39.64 25.29
#